data_AF-G4ZY60-F1
#
_entry.id   AF-G4ZY60-F1
#
_cell.length_a   1.000
_cell.length_b   1.000
_cell.length_c   1.000
_cell.angle_alpha   90.00
_cell.angle_beta   90.00
_cell.angle_gamma   90.00
#
_symmetry.space_group_name_H-M   'P 1'
#
loop_
_entity.id
_entity.type
_entity.pdbx_description
1 polymer ?
#
loop_
_entity_poly.entity_id
_entity_poly.type
_entity_poly.pdbx_seq_one_letter_code
_entity_poly.pdbx_strand_id
1 'polypeptide(L)'
;MVKSDVYSSPIVFSQLDLRVGKITEVKAHPNSERHYIEKVDIGKGEELEMVMEHQPYFAEEELVDRKVVVLCNLKMVKVVRTRSTGAILLVANDKGKVELLDPSPEAEVGERVYASGEEVQEPVTPIQMKKNKVWEALCKDIKTNNKCEVVYQERYPVRSRAGPVRVESLKKVLVTK
;
A
#
# COMPACT_ATOMS: atom_id res chain seq x y z
N MET A 1 -38.31 -2.73 -11.74
CA MET A 1 -36.85 -2.49 -11.71
C MET A 1 -36.30 -3.27 -10.53
N VAL A 2 -35.80 -4.48 -10.77
CA VAL A 2 -35.25 -5.35 -9.73
C VAL A 2 -34.03 -4.63 -9.17
N LYS A 3 -34.04 -4.25 -7.89
CA LYS A 3 -32.82 -3.91 -7.18
C LYS A 3 -32.00 -5.20 -7.19
N SER A 4 -31.02 -5.28 -8.07
CA SER A 4 -30.09 -6.40 -8.08
C SER A 4 -29.35 -6.36 -6.75
N ASP A 5 -29.79 -7.18 -5.82
CA ASP A 5 -29.06 -7.48 -4.61
C ASP A 5 -27.64 -7.84 -5.02
N VAL A 6 -26.70 -7.10 -4.45
CA VAL A 6 -25.28 -7.18 -4.72
C VAL A 6 -24.88 -8.65 -4.59
N TYR A 7 -24.53 -9.29 -5.71
CA TYR A 7 -23.76 -10.51 -5.69
C TYR A 7 -22.40 -10.12 -5.10
N SER A 8 -22.30 -10.15 -3.76
CA SER A 8 -21.10 -9.78 -3.05
C SER A 8 -20.17 -10.98 -3.10
N SER A 9 -19.38 -11.09 -4.16
CA SER A 9 -18.21 -11.97 -4.14
C SER A 9 -17.44 -11.75 -2.84
N PRO A 10 -16.87 -12.81 -2.23
CA PRO A 10 -16.12 -12.68 -0.99
C PRO A 10 -15.02 -11.61 -1.13
N ILE A 11 -14.81 -10.85 -0.05
CA ILE A 11 -13.69 -9.91 0.00
C ILE A 11 -12.42 -10.74 0.15
N VAL A 12 -11.53 -10.66 -0.84
CA VAL A 12 -10.27 -11.41 -0.92
C VAL A 12 -9.11 -10.46 -1.19
N PHE A 13 -7.89 -10.86 -0.83
CA PHE A 13 -6.70 -9.99 -0.86
C PHE A 13 -6.45 -9.39 -2.25
N SER A 14 -6.62 -10.18 -3.30
CA SER A 14 -6.38 -9.78 -4.69
C SER A 14 -7.35 -8.70 -5.21
N GLN A 15 -8.38 -8.31 -4.44
CA GLN A 15 -9.16 -7.11 -4.72
C GLN A 15 -8.37 -5.81 -4.50
N LEU A 16 -7.30 -5.85 -3.71
CA LEU A 16 -6.35 -4.75 -3.58
C LEU A 16 -5.46 -4.68 -4.82
N ASP A 17 -5.36 -3.51 -5.43
CA ASP A 17 -4.36 -3.24 -6.46
C ASP A 17 -3.06 -2.82 -5.76
N LEU A 18 -2.30 -3.81 -5.27
CA LEU A 18 -0.99 -3.59 -4.69
C LEU A 18 0.08 -3.76 -5.76
N ARG A 19 0.92 -2.75 -5.93
CA ARG A 19 2.04 -2.79 -6.89
C ARG A 19 3.34 -2.37 -6.23
N VAL A 20 4.45 -2.85 -6.77
CA VAL A 20 5.76 -2.25 -6.51
C VAL A 20 5.78 -0.88 -7.17
N GLY A 21 6.01 0.17 -6.38
CA GLY A 21 6.19 1.53 -6.86
C GLY A 21 7.62 2.01 -6.64
N LYS A 22 8.03 3.04 -7.37
CA LYS A 22 9.28 3.78 -7.11
C LYS A 22 8.95 5.25 -6.90
N ILE A 23 9.37 5.81 -5.77
CA ILE A 23 9.16 7.23 -5.47
C ILE A 23 10.08 8.04 -6.39
N THR A 24 9.50 8.86 -7.27
CA THR A 24 10.21 9.67 -8.27
C THR A 24 10.44 11.10 -7.81
N GLU A 25 9.57 11.61 -6.93
CA GLU A 25 9.61 12.99 -6.43
C GLU A 25 9.06 13.03 -5.01
N VAL A 26 9.72 13.76 -4.12
CA VAL A 26 9.27 14.04 -2.75
C VAL A 26 9.34 15.55 -2.54
N LYS A 27 8.26 16.15 -2.05
CA LYS A 27 8.19 17.58 -1.75
C LYS A 27 7.50 17.82 -0.43
N ALA A 28 8.10 18.63 0.44
CA ALA A 28 7.44 19.14 1.64
C ALA A 28 6.07 19.76 1.29
N HIS A 29 5.02 19.36 2.02
CA HIS A 29 3.69 19.90 1.78
C HIS A 29 3.63 21.37 2.24
N PRO A 30 3.24 22.33 1.38
CA PRO A 30 3.34 23.77 1.69
C PRO A 30 2.44 24.22 2.84
N ASN A 31 1.40 23.43 3.16
CA ASN A 31 0.45 23.72 4.24
C ASN A 31 0.52 22.72 5.41
N SER A 32 1.56 21.89 5.50
CA SER A 32 1.74 20.96 6.62
C SER A 32 3.19 20.57 6.84
N GLU A 33 3.63 20.59 8.09
CA GLU A 33 4.97 20.16 8.52
C GLU A 33 5.07 18.66 8.82
N ARG A 34 3.99 17.90 8.53
CA ARG A 34 3.95 16.45 8.73
C ARG A 34 3.85 15.67 7.42
N HIS A 35 3.54 16.33 6.31
CA HIS A 35 3.20 15.63 5.08
C HIS A 35 4.18 15.94 3.96
N TYR A 36 4.48 14.92 3.17
CA TYR A 36 5.06 15.07 1.85
C TYR A 36 3.99 14.94 0.77
N ILE A 37 4.23 15.58 -0.36
CA ILE A 37 3.61 15.27 -1.66
C ILE A 37 4.61 14.38 -2.39
N GLU A 38 4.23 13.15 -2.66
CA GLU A 38 5.08 12.12 -3.24
C GLU A 38 4.51 11.68 -4.58
N LYS A 39 5.35 11.67 -5.61
CA LYS A 39 5.03 11.03 -6.89
C LYS A 39 5.67 9.67 -6.94
N VAL A 40 4.90 8.69 -7.38
CA VAL A 40 5.32 7.29 -7.37
C VAL A 40 5.00 6.67 -8.72
N ASP A 41 6.04 6.28 -9.45
CA ASP A 41 5.93 5.44 -10.64
C ASP A 41 5.44 4.07 -10.21
N ILE A 42 4.28 3.65 -10.72
CA ILE A 42 3.65 2.35 -10.45
C ILE A 42 3.70 1.44 -11.68
N GLY A 43 4.59 1.74 -12.61
CA GLY A 43 4.89 0.99 -13.82
C GLY A 43 3.88 1.21 -14.94
N LYS A 44 4.18 0.63 -16.11
CA LYS A 44 3.34 0.72 -17.33
C LYS A 44 3.03 2.15 -17.79
N GLY A 45 3.89 3.11 -17.43
CA GLY A 45 3.70 4.53 -17.76
C GLY A 45 2.66 5.24 -16.89
N GLU A 46 2.25 4.63 -15.76
CA GLU A 46 1.35 5.22 -14.78
C GLU A 46 2.15 5.76 -13.59
N GLU A 47 1.81 6.98 -13.15
CA GLU A 47 2.35 7.61 -11.94
C GLU A 47 1.19 8.08 -11.05
N LEU A 48 1.33 7.90 -9.74
CA LEU A 48 0.36 8.38 -8.76
C LEU A 48 0.98 9.49 -7.90
N GLU A 49 0.18 10.52 -7.63
CA GLU A 49 0.50 11.52 -6.62
C GLU A 49 -0.25 11.19 -5.33
N MET A 50 0.48 11.19 -4.22
CA MET A 50 -0.05 10.90 -2.89
C MET A 50 0.50 11.87 -1.86
N VAL A 51 -0.32 12.14 -0.85
CA VAL A 51 0.05 12.99 0.28
C VAL A 51 0.16 12.10 1.51
N MET A 52 1.38 11.88 2.00
CA MET A 52 1.68 10.93 3.06
C MET A 52 2.26 11.64 4.28
N GLU A 53 1.93 11.17 5.47
CA GLU A 53 2.45 11.72 6.72
C GLU A 53 3.85 11.17 7.05
N HIS A 54 4.82 11.41 6.17
CA HIS A 54 6.16 10.81 6.23
C HIS A 54 7.24 11.73 6.81
N GLN A 55 7.04 13.06 6.80
CA GLN A 55 8.03 14.03 7.31
C GLN A 55 8.52 13.77 8.74
N PRO A 56 7.69 13.32 9.70
CA PRO A 56 8.16 13.05 11.06
C PRO A 56 9.10 11.85 11.17
N TYR A 57 9.19 11.02 10.12
CA TYR A 57 9.79 9.69 10.18
C TYR A 57 10.92 9.48 9.18
N PHE A 58 10.91 10.19 8.06
CA PHE A 58 11.83 10.00 6.95
C PHE A 58 12.30 11.35 6.40
N ALA A 59 13.59 11.45 6.10
CA ALA A 59 14.12 12.55 5.29
C ALA A 59 13.74 12.35 3.81
N GLU A 60 13.76 13.43 3.03
CA GLU A 60 13.43 13.38 1.59
C GLU A 60 14.38 12.44 0.83
N GLU A 61 15.66 12.45 1.19
CA GLU A 61 16.71 11.66 0.56
C GLU A 61 16.58 10.15 0.85
N GLU A 62 15.88 9.76 1.91
CA GLU A 62 15.59 8.36 2.23
C GLU A 62 14.42 7.80 1.42
N LEU A 63 13.61 8.69 0.83
CA LEU A 63 12.40 8.36 0.10
C LEU A 63 12.61 8.42 -1.40
N VAL A 64 13.31 9.44 -1.92
CA VAL A 64 13.57 9.56 -3.36
C VAL A 64 14.29 8.32 -3.90
N ASP A 65 13.85 7.83 -5.06
CA ASP A 65 14.32 6.61 -5.72
C ASP A 65 14.06 5.29 -4.97
N ARG A 66 13.42 5.30 -3.80
CA ARG A 66 13.09 4.10 -3.03
C ARG A 66 11.97 3.30 -3.69
N LYS A 67 12.13 1.98 -3.74
CA LYS A 67 11.04 1.04 -4.08
C LYS A 67 10.15 0.80 -2.86
N VAL A 68 8.85 0.83 -3.07
CA VAL A 68 7.82 0.70 -2.02
C VAL A 68 6.65 -0.17 -2.49
N VAL A 69 5.76 -0.54 -1.58
CA VAL A 69 4.47 -1.17 -1.94
C VAL A 69 3.35 -0.13 -1.89
N VAL A 70 2.63 0.02 -3.01
CA VAL A 70 1.60 1.05 -3.22
C VAL A 70 0.23 0.42 -3.37
N LEU A 71 -0.76 0.94 -2.66
CA LEU A 71 -2.18 0.66 -2.88
C LEU A 71 -2.76 1.64 -3.90
N CYS A 72 -3.01 1.15 -5.11
CA CYS A 72 -3.27 1.97 -6.30
C CYS A 72 -4.76 2.24 -6.57
N ASN A 73 -5.67 1.39 -6.07
CA ASN A 73 -7.11 1.47 -6.37
C ASN A 73 -7.94 2.18 -5.28
N LEU A 74 -7.35 3.13 -4.55
CA LEU A 74 -8.10 3.99 -3.64
C LEU A 74 -8.92 5.04 -4.40
N LYS A 75 -10.10 5.36 -3.88
CA LYS A 75 -10.83 6.54 -4.36
C LYS A 75 -10.03 7.79 -3.98
N MET A 76 -9.81 8.69 -4.93
CA MET A 76 -9.18 9.98 -4.68
C MET A 76 -9.80 10.68 -3.47
N VAL A 77 -8.93 11.13 -2.57
CA VAL A 77 -9.28 11.94 -1.39
C VAL A 77 -8.48 13.23 -1.41
N LYS A 78 -8.90 14.20 -0.58
CA LYS A 78 -8.09 15.38 -0.29
C LYS A 78 -7.45 15.24 1.09
N VAL A 79 -6.13 15.33 1.15
CA VAL A 79 -5.33 15.35 2.37
C VAL A 79 -4.65 16.71 2.43
N VAL A 80 -4.85 17.45 3.52
CA VAL A 80 -4.42 18.86 3.64
C VAL A 80 -4.81 19.70 2.40
N ARG A 81 -6.02 19.46 1.89
CA ARG A 81 -6.62 20.11 0.69
C ARG A 81 -5.97 19.75 -0.66
N THR A 82 -4.89 18.96 -0.68
CA THR A 82 -4.22 18.46 -1.90
C THR A 82 -4.77 17.09 -2.29
N ARG A 83 -4.83 16.77 -3.59
CA ARG A 83 -5.35 15.48 -4.07
C ARG A 83 -4.36 14.36 -3.72
N SER A 84 -4.86 13.22 -3.27
CA SER A 84 -4.08 12.00 -3.04
C SER A 84 -4.80 10.83 -3.69
N THR A 85 -4.09 10.07 -4.51
CA THR A 85 -4.63 9.04 -5.42
C THR A 85 -4.04 7.64 -5.21
N GLY A 86 -3.61 7.35 -3.99
CA GLY A 86 -3.06 6.07 -3.58
C GLY A 86 -2.59 6.15 -2.14
N ALA A 87 -1.84 5.14 -1.71
CA ALA A 87 -1.12 5.20 -0.44
C ALA A 87 0.10 4.27 -0.47
N ILE A 88 1.20 4.72 0.12
CA ILE A 88 2.37 3.88 0.38
C ILE A 88 2.11 3.09 1.66
N LEU A 89 2.26 1.76 1.59
CA LEU A 89 2.01 0.92 2.74
C LEU A 89 3.18 0.96 3.73
N LEU A 90 2.84 1.00 5.01
CA LEU A 90 3.79 1.07 6.11
C LEU A 90 3.33 0.22 7.31
N VAL A 91 4.23 0.04 8.27
CA VAL A 91 3.92 -0.44 9.61
C VAL A 91 4.34 0.60 10.63
N ALA A 92 3.59 0.71 11.73
CA ALA A 92 3.90 1.62 12.82
C ALA A 92 3.70 0.91 14.16
N ASN A 93 4.67 1.03 15.07
CA ASN A 93 4.52 0.50 16.43
C ASN A 93 4.03 1.58 17.41
N ASP A 94 3.69 1.15 18.62
CA ASP A 94 3.25 2.00 19.74
C ASP A 94 4.35 2.92 20.28
N LYS A 95 5.61 2.69 19.92
CA LYS A 95 6.77 3.50 20.30
C LYS A 95 7.10 4.60 19.28
N GLY A 96 6.27 4.76 18.25
CA GLY A 96 6.45 5.79 17.22
C GLY A 96 7.45 5.45 16.11
N LYS A 97 7.98 4.21 16.05
CA LYS A 97 8.77 3.77 14.89
C LYS A 97 7.83 3.44 13.73
N VAL A 98 8.17 3.97 12.56
CA VAL A 98 7.48 3.73 11.29
C VAL A 98 8.46 3.10 10.30
N GLU A 99 8.03 2.08 9.57
CA GLU A 99 8.81 1.43 8.51
C GLU A 99 7.92 1.28 7.27
N LEU A 100 8.43 1.67 6.10
CA LEU A 100 7.77 1.40 4.83
C LEU A 100 7.89 -0.09 4.49
N LEU A 101 6.91 -0.60 3.73
CA LEU A 101 7.00 -1.95 3.17
C LEU A 101 8.00 -1.98 2.01
N ASP A 102 9.04 -2.78 2.17
CA ASP A 102 10.09 -2.98 1.17
C ASP A 102 9.74 -4.21 0.31
N PRO A 103 9.53 -4.04 -1.01
CA PRO A 103 9.43 -5.17 -1.92
C PRO A 103 10.81 -5.86 -2.08
N SER A 104 10.84 -7.03 -2.73
CA SER A 104 12.11 -7.66 -3.10
C SER A 104 12.99 -6.68 -3.90
N PRO A 105 14.30 -6.56 -3.65
CA PRO A 105 15.19 -5.69 -4.42
C PRO A 105 15.14 -5.95 -5.93
N GLU A 106 14.93 -7.21 -6.31
CA GLU A 106 14.81 -7.68 -7.69
C GLU A 106 13.44 -7.40 -8.33
N ALA A 107 12.46 -6.94 -7.56
CA ALA A 107 11.12 -6.67 -8.08
C ALA A 107 11.11 -5.48 -9.03
N GLU A 108 10.40 -5.60 -10.15
CA GLU A 108 10.27 -4.54 -11.14
C GLU A 108 9.19 -3.53 -10.74
N VAL A 109 9.35 -2.27 -11.15
CA VAL A 109 8.32 -1.24 -10.92
C VAL A 109 7.05 -1.63 -11.69
N GLY A 110 5.91 -1.58 -11.00
CA GLY A 110 4.59 -2.03 -11.46
C GLY A 110 4.31 -3.51 -11.30
N GLU A 111 5.23 -4.30 -10.75
CA GLU A 111 4.99 -5.70 -10.45
C GLU A 111 3.86 -5.85 -9.42
N ARG A 112 2.95 -6.80 -9.68
CA ARG A 112 1.82 -7.07 -8.79
C ARG A 112 2.30 -7.68 -7.47
N VAL A 113 1.79 -7.15 -6.36
CA VAL A 113 1.95 -7.71 -5.02
C VAL A 113 0.67 -8.46 -4.64
N TYR A 114 0.82 -9.71 -4.19
CA TYR A 114 -0.29 -10.62 -3.93
C TYR A 114 0.00 -11.53 -2.73
N ALA A 115 -1.05 -12.09 -2.12
CA ALA A 115 -0.94 -13.12 -1.11
C ALA A 115 -0.81 -14.49 -1.79
N SER A 116 0.32 -15.17 -1.61
CA SER A 116 0.71 -16.36 -2.40
C SER A 116 -0.17 -17.61 -2.24
N GLY A 117 -1.08 -17.65 -1.28
CA GLY A 117 -2.03 -18.76 -1.12
C GLY A 117 -3.47 -18.43 -1.51
N GLU A 118 -3.71 -17.27 -2.11
CA GLU A 118 -5.01 -16.93 -2.70
C GLU A 118 -4.91 -16.88 -4.23
N GLU A 119 -6.03 -17.17 -4.89
CA GLU A 119 -6.15 -16.96 -6.33
C GLU A 119 -6.06 -15.46 -6.65
N VAL A 120 -5.22 -15.12 -7.63
CA VAL A 120 -5.06 -13.74 -8.08
C VAL A 120 -6.19 -13.42 -9.02
N GLN A 121 -7.07 -12.51 -8.59
CA GLN A 121 -8.12 -11.95 -9.42
C GLN A 121 -7.86 -10.46 -9.71
N GLU A 122 -8.65 -9.90 -10.63
CA GLU A 122 -8.58 -8.48 -10.95
C GLU A 122 -8.92 -7.60 -9.74
N PRO A 123 -8.20 -6.48 -9.53
CA PRO A 123 -8.54 -5.53 -8.48
C PRO A 123 -9.94 -4.98 -8.67
N VAL A 124 -10.58 -4.61 -7.57
CA VAL A 124 -11.86 -3.89 -7.64
C VAL A 124 -11.64 -2.44 -8.05
N THR A 125 -12.68 -1.83 -8.62
CA THR A 125 -12.66 -0.39 -8.93
C THR A 125 -12.57 0.46 -7.65
N PRO A 126 -12.08 1.71 -7.70
CA PRO A 126 -12.07 2.61 -6.55
C PRO A 126 -13.44 2.86 -5.90
N ILE A 127 -14.52 2.76 -6.69
CA ILE A 127 -15.89 2.87 -6.18
C ILE A 127 -16.26 1.65 -5.34
N GLN A 128 -15.97 0.45 -5.83
CA GLN A 128 -16.21 -0.81 -5.11
C GLN A 128 -15.33 -0.89 -3.86
N MET A 129 -14.06 -0.52 -3.98
CA MET A 129 -13.09 -0.43 -2.87
C MET A 129 -13.69 0.33 -1.68
N LYS A 130 -14.25 1.53 -1.93
CA LYS A 130 -14.91 2.36 -0.93
C LYS A 130 -16.27 1.82 -0.47
N LYS A 131 -17.14 1.41 -1.41
CA LYS A 131 -18.51 0.96 -1.10
C LYS A 131 -18.52 -0.29 -0.23
N ASN A 132 -17.62 -1.22 -0.51
CA ASN A 132 -17.56 -2.53 0.15
C ASN A 132 -16.56 -2.56 1.32
N LYS A 133 -15.87 -1.44 1.62
CA LYS A 133 -14.87 -1.33 2.70
C LYS A 133 -13.79 -2.42 2.61
N VAL A 134 -13.28 -2.65 1.40
CA VAL A 134 -12.37 -3.76 1.09
C VAL A 134 -11.06 -3.64 1.88
N TRP A 135 -10.48 -2.43 1.97
CA TRP A 135 -9.29 -2.21 2.78
C TRP A 135 -9.54 -2.54 4.25
N GLU A 136 -10.59 -1.97 4.83
CA GLU A 136 -10.90 -2.13 6.26
C GLU A 136 -11.21 -3.58 6.62
N ALA A 137 -11.81 -4.33 5.69
CA ALA A 137 -12.08 -5.75 5.88
C ALA A 137 -10.80 -6.60 5.84
N LEU A 138 -9.81 -6.24 5.01
CA LEU A 138 -8.59 -7.02 4.81
C LEU A 138 -7.44 -6.63 5.73
N CYS A 139 -7.25 -5.33 6.02
CA CYS A 139 -6.05 -4.82 6.69
C CYS A 139 -5.86 -5.38 8.11
N LYS A 140 -6.95 -5.78 8.77
CA LYS A 140 -6.92 -6.45 10.08
C LYS A 140 -6.11 -7.77 10.09
N ASP A 141 -5.95 -8.38 8.92
CA ASP A 141 -5.27 -9.66 8.74
C ASP A 141 -3.93 -9.51 7.98
N ILE A 142 -3.51 -8.28 7.64
CA ILE A 142 -2.22 -8.00 6.99
C ILE A 142 -1.23 -7.51 8.06
N LYS A 143 -0.19 -8.29 8.32
CA LYS A 143 0.81 -7.96 9.35
C LYS A 143 2.18 -8.53 9.05
N THR A 144 3.19 -8.07 9.78
CA THR A 144 4.53 -8.65 9.72
C THR A 144 4.65 -9.89 10.61
N ASN A 145 5.43 -10.89 10.21
CA ASN A 145 5.71 -12.09 10.99
C ASN A 145 7.02 -11.96 11.81
N ASN A 146 7.46 -13.04 12.47
CA ASN A 146 8.70 -13.04 13.27
C ASN A 146 9.99 -12.83 12.45
N LYS A 147 9.91 -12.96 11.13
CA LYS A 147 10.99 -12.76 10.15
C LYS A 147 10.91 -11.39 9.46
N CYS A 148 10.05 -10.49 9.96
CA CYS A 148 9.76 -9.18 9.35
C CYS A 148 9.19 -9.28 7.92
N GLU A 149 8.59 -10.42 7.54
CA GLU A 149 7.89 -10.56 6.27
C GLU A 149 6.41 -10.23 6.43
N VAL A 150 5.83 -9.56 5.44
CA VAL A 150 4.40 -9.28 5.41
C VAL A 150 3.63 -10.56 5.06
N VAL A 151 2.64 -10.88 5.89
CA VAL A 151 1.76 -12.04 5.74
C VAL A 151 0.31 -11.61 5.84
N TYR A 152 -0.54 -12.31 5.10
CA TYR A 152 -2.00 -12.22 5.18
C TYR A 152 -2.57 -13.45 5.90
N GLN A 153 -3.52 -13.23 6.83
CA GLN A 153 -4.14 -14.27 7.65
C GLN A 153 -3.13 -15.18 8.39
N GLU A 154 -1.99 -14.61 8.80
CA GLU A 154 -0.86 -15.32 9.43
C GLU A 154 -0.18 -16.42 8.58
N ARG A 155 -0.77 -16.77 7.44
CA ARG A 155 -0.43 -17.97 6.67
C ARG A 155 0.19 -17.65 5.33
N TYR A 156 -0.31 -16.63 4.64
CA TYR A 156 0.01 -16.40 3.24
C TYR A 156 1.04 -15.28 3.11
N PRO A 157 2.28 -15.57 2.68
CA PRO A 157 3.25 -14.53 2.37
C PRO A 157 2.71 -13.56 1.33
N VAL A 158 2.76 -12.27 1.66
CA VAL A 158 2.53 -11.17 0.72
C VAL A 158 3.83 -10.93 -0.03
N ARG A 159 3.78 -11.04 -1.34
CA ARG A 159 4.97 -11.08 -2.18
C ARG A 159 4.70 -10.56 -3.57
N SER A 160 5.77 -10.28 -4.29
CA SER A 160 5.76 -10.21 -5.74
C SER A 160 6.31 -11.53 -6.32
N ARG A 161 6.39 -11.65 -7.65
CA ARG A 161 7.10 -12.73 -8.34
C ARG A 161 8.56 -12.79 -7.86
N ALA A 162 9.23 -11.65 -7.74
CA ALA A 162 10.64 -11.54 -7.34
C ALA A 162 10.93 -11.87 -5.86
N GLY A 163 9.94 -11.85 -4.97
CA GLY A 163 10.18 -12.23 -3.56
C GLY A 163 9.19 -11.65 -2.56
N PRO A 164 9.36 -12.01 -1.27
CA PRO A 164 8.48 -11.54 -0.19
C PRO A 164 8.61 -10.03 0.03
N VAL A 165 7.50 -9.41 0.43
CA VAL A 165 7.51 -8.04 0.97
C VAL A 165 7.95 -8.09 2.43
N ARG A 166 8.79 -7.15 2.84
CA ARG A 166 9.39 -7.10 4.17
C ARG A 166 9.30 -5.70 4.77
N VAL A 167 9.68 -5.63 6.04
CA VAL A 167 10.01 -4.39 6.74
C VAL A 167 11.36 -4.58 7.42
N GLU A 168 11.99 -3.49 7.85
CA GLU A 168 13.33 -3.53 8.43
C GLU A 168 13.39 -4.35 9.73
N SER A 169 12.47 -4.10 10.68
CA SER A 169 12.59 -4.67 12.02
C SER A 169 11.27 -4.90 12.77
N LEU A 170 10.16 -4.26 12.37
CA LEU A 170 8.91 -4.36 13.11
C LEU A 170 8.20 -5.69 12.88
N LYS A 171 8.08 -6.50 13.93
CA LYS A 171 7.47 -7.84 13.92
C LYS A 171 6.08 -7.83 14.54
N LYS A 172 5.15 -8.62 13.99
CA LYS A 172 3.76 -8.75 14.49
C LYS A 172 3.00 -7.43 14.52
N VAL A 173 3.32 -6.51 13.61
CA VAL A 173 2.68 -5.21 13.49
C VAL A 173 1.73 -5.21 12.28
N LEU A 174 0.56 -4.62 12.44
CA LEU A 174 -0.41 -4.46 11.36
C LEU A 174 0.11 -3.51 10.28
N VAL A 175 -0.12 -3.85 9.03
CA VAL A 175 0.14 -2.96 7.90
C VAL A 175 -0.97 -1.91 7.82
N THR A 176 -0.58 -0.66 7.67
CA THR A 176 -1.47 0.47 7.41
C THR A 176 -1.08 1.18 6.11
N LYS A 177 -1.94 2.10 5.70
CA LYS A 177 -1.80 3.00 4.56
C LYS A 177 -1.88 4.44 5.05
#